data_AF-A0A923VQX9-F1
#
_entry.id   AF-A0A923VQX9-F1
#
_cell.length_a   1.000
_cell.length_b   1.000
_cell.length_c   1.000
_cell.angle_alpha   90.00
_cell.angle_beta   90.00
_cell.angle_gamma   90.00
#
_symmetry.space_group_name_H-M   'P 1'
#
loop_
_entity.id
_entity.type
_entity.pdbx_description
1 polymer ?
#
loop_
_entity_poly.entity_id
_entity_poly.type
_entity_poly.pdbx_seq_one_letter_code
_entity_poly.pdbx_strand_id
1 'polypeptide(L)'
;MSAPMTTHSTQRGAAMMEVLITMMIIAFGLLGFVGLQGQTTLAQIEAYQRTQALILLNDMAARMVLNRTNIAAYAANNIGITDPGACGTAATLATKDICEWSLLIQGSSEVKDGAKLGAVTGARGCIVAISATQYVVSLVWQGVQPSGAPATTCGANAYAAENTRRAVTTVVNIATLGT
;
A
#
# COMPACT_ATOMS: atom_id res chain seq x y z
N MET A 1 -38.91 -61.71 -45.05
CA MET A 1 -37.92 -60.65 -44.74
C MET A 1 -38.46 -59.86 -43.56
N SER A 2 -37.99 -60.17 -42.35
CA SER A 2 -38.46 -59.52 -41.11
C SER A 2 -37.43 -58.49 -40.67
N ALA A 3 -37.85 -57.24 -40.48
CA ALA A 3 -37.00 -56.16 -40.00
C ALA A 3 -36.75 -56.29 -38.49
N PRO A 4 -35.56 -55.93 -37.97
CA PRO A 4 -35.27 -55.99 -36.55
C PRO A 4 -35.94 -54.81 -35.80
N MET A 5 -36.58 -55.11 -34.67
CA MET A 5 -37.03 -54.09 -33.71
C MET A 5 -35.82 -53.56 -32.93
N THR A 6 -35.50 -52.28 -33.12
CA THR A 6 -34.57 -51.55 -32.25
C THR A 6 -35.30 -51.15 -30.96
N THR A 7 -34.96 -51.81 -29.85
CA THR A 7 -35.43 -51.42 -28.52
C THR A 7 -34.75 -50.14 -28.06
N HIS A 8 -35.52 -49.07 -27.88
CA HIS A 8 -35.07 -47.84 -27.24
C HIS A 8 -34.88 -48.08 -25.73
N SER A 9 -33.64 -47.98 -25.27
CA SER A 9 -33.31 -47.93 -23.85
C SER A 9 -33.83 -46.61 -23.25
N THR A 10 -34.71 -46.70 -22.26
CA THR A 10 -35.21 -45.53 -21.53
C THR A 10 -34.27 -45.22 -20.36
N GLN A 11 -33.42 -44.20 -20.53
CA GLN A 11 -32.68 -43.58 -19.42
C GLN A 11 -33.68 -42.91 -18.46
N ARG A 12 -33.98 -43.57 -17.33
CA ARG A 12 -34.82 -42.98 -16.27
C ARG A 12 -34.09 -42.72 -14.94
N GLY A 13 -32.76 -42.89 -14.90
CA GLY A 13 -31.96 -42.63 -13.69
C GLY A 13 -30.60 -41.96 -13.93
N ALA A 14 -30.00 -42.13 -15.12
CA ALA A 14 -28.69 -41.57 -15.42
C ALA A 14 -28.69 -40.03 -15.48
N ALA A 15 -29.72 -39.42 -16.07
CA ALA A 15 -29.82 -37.97 -16.21
C ALA A 15 -29.90 -37.22 -14.85
N MET A 16 -30.58 -37.80 -13.85
CA MET A 16 -30.68 -37.18 -12.52
C MET A 16 -29.35 -37.26 -11.75
N MET A 17 -28.61 -38.37 -11.88
CA MET A 17 -27.26 -38.47 -11.29
C MET A 17 -26.26 -37.53 -11.98
N GLU A 18 -26.35 -37.38 -13.31
CA GLU A 18 -25.51 -36.46 -14.07
C GLU A 18 -25.71 -35.00 -13.65
N VAL A 19 -26.95 -34.58 -13.44
CA VAL A 19 -27.26 -33.23 -12.95
C VAL A 19 -26.75 -33.03 -11.52
N LEU A 20 -26.89 -34.01 -10.63
CA LEU A 20 -26.35 -33.91 -9.27
C LEU A 20 -24.83 -33.83 -9.25
N ILE A 21 -24.14 -34.61 -10.10
CA ILE A 21 -22.68 -34.58 -10.21
C ILE A 21 -22.21 -33.24 -10.78
N THR A 22 -22.88 -32.72 -11.82
CA THR A 22 -22.52 -31.40 -12.37
C THR A 22 -22.74 -30.27 -11.35
N MET A 23 -23.86 -30.27 -10.62
CA MET A 23 -24.09 -29.33 -9.53
C MET A 23 -23.03 -29.44 -8.42
N MET A 24 -22.62 -30.67 -8.06
CA MET A 24 -21.57 -30.90 -7.07
C MET A 24 -20.23 -30.33 -7.53
N ILE A 25 -19.83 -30.58 -8.79
CA ILE A 25 -18.59 -30.05 -9.37
C ILE A 25 -18.62 -28.52 -9.40
N ILE A 26 -19.73 -27.92 -9.83
CA ILE A 26 -19.90 -26.46 -9.87
C ILE A 26 -19.84 -25.86 -8.46
N ALA A 27 -20.47 -26.49 -7.47
CA ALA A 27 -20.44 -26.01 -6.09
C ALA A 27 -19.00 -25.95 -5.54
N PHE A 28 -18.21 -26.99 -5.74
CA PHE A 28 -16.79 -26.98 -5.36
C PHE A 28 -15.97 -25.96 -6.17
N GLY A 29 -16.25 -25.81 -7.47
CA GLY A 29 -15.62 -24.80 -8.32
C GLY A 29 -15.87 -23.37 -7.83
N LEU A 30 -17.11 -23.05 -7.46
CA LEU A 30 -17.48 -21.74 -6.94
C LEU A 30 -16.86 -21.45 -5.58
N LEU A 31 -16.81 -22.44 -4.68
CA LEU A 31 -16.12 -22.29 -3.39
C LEU A 31 -14.62 -22.01 -3.58
N GLY A 32 -13.98 -22.70 -4.53
CA GLY A 32 -12.59 -22.42 -4.91
C GLY A 32 -12.39 -21.00 -5.46
N PHE A 33 -13.30 -20.54 -6.33
CA PHE A 33 -13.26 -19.19 -6.90
C PHE A 33 -13.42 -18.09 -5.85
N VAL A 34 -14.34 -18.26 -4.89
CA VAL A 34 -14.53 -17.30 -3.79
C VAL A 34 -13.27 -17.18 -2.93
N GLY A 35 -12.58 -18.29 -2.66
CA GLY A 35 -11.29 -18.28 -1.96
C GLY A 35 -10.22 -17.46 -2.70
N LEU A 36 -10.12 -17.63 -4.02
CA LEU A 36 -9.19 -16.86 -4.85
C LEU A 36 -9.57 -15.37 -4.91
N GLN A 37 -10.87 -15.06 -4.97
CA GLN A 37 -11.36 -13.68 -4.95
C GLN A 37 -10.95 -12.96 -3.66
N GLY A 38 -11.03 -13.63 -2.51
CA GLY A 38 -10.58 -13.07 -1.23
C GLY A 38 -9.10 -12.70 -1.23
N GLN A 39 -8.24 -13.60 -1.70
CA GLN A 39 -6.80 -13.36 -1.82
C GLN A 39 -6.48 -12.20 -2.78
N THR A 40 -7.21 -12.13 -3.89
CA THR A 40 -7.08 -11.05 -4.87
C THR A 40 -7.42 -9.70 -4.26
N THR A 41 -8.51 -9.62 -3.49
CA THR A 41 -8.91 -8.38 -2.80
C THR A 41 -7.84 -7.92 -1.80
N LEU A 42 -7.25 -8.83 -1.02
CA LEU A 42 -6.18 -8.48 -0.10
C LEU A 42 -4.93 -7.95 -0.83
N ALA A 43 -4.54 -8.61 -1.92
CA ALA A 43 -3.42 -8.15 -2.75
C ALA A 43 -3.69 -6.77 -3.38
N GLN A 44 -4.93 -6.48 -3.78
CA GLN A 44 -5.33 -5.17 -4.30
C GLN A 44 -5.19 -4.07 -3.25
N ILE A 45 -5.61 -4.31 -2.00
CA ILE A 45 -5.48 -3.34 -0.90
C ILE A 45 -3.99 -3.03 -0.65
N GLU A 46 -3.15 -4.07 -0.62
CA GLU A 46 -1.72 -3.90 -0.38
C GLU A 46 -1.02 -3.15 -1.53
N ALA A 47 -1.38 -3.45 -2.78
CA ALA A 47 -0.88 -2.75 -3.95
C ALA A 47 -1.32 -1.28 -3.98
N TYR A 48 -2.56 -0.99 -3.58
CA TYR A 48 -3.09 0.37 -3.47
C TYR A 48 -2.29 1.18 -2.43
N GLN A 49 -2.12 0.65 -1.22
CA GLN A 49 -1.33 1.30 -0.17
C GLN A 49 0.12 1.56 -0.61
N ARG A 50 0.76 0.59 -1.27
CA ARG A 50 2.13 0.75 -1.80
C ARG A 50 2.20 1.85 -2.86
N THR A 51 1.20 1.93 -3.74
CA THR A 51 1.15 2.97 -4.79
C THR A 51 1.00 4.35 -4.16
N GLN A 52 0.07 4.52 -3.22
CA GLN A 52 -0.09 5.77 -2.47
C GLN A 52 1.20 6.16 -1.75
N ALA A 53 1.85 5.20 -1.09
CA ALA A 53 3.12 5.41 -0.40
C ALA A 53 4.24 5.88 -1.35
N LEU A 54 4.35 5.30 -2.55
CA LEU A 54 5.32 5.70 -3.56
C LEU A 54 5.05 7.11 -4.09
N ILE A 55 3.79 7.50 -4.28
CA ILE A 55 3.43 8.86 -4.70
C ILE A 55 3.89 9.87 -3.65
N LEU A 56 3.58 9.63 -2.37
CA LEU A 56 4.02 10.48 -1.26
C LEU A 56 5.54 10.52 -1.11
N LEU A 57 6.21 9.38 -1.30
CA LEU A 57 7.67 9.28 -1.24
C LEU A 57 8.33 10.13 -2.34
N ASN A 58 7.82 10.03 -3.57
CA ASN A 58 8.34 10.77 -4.72
C ASN A 58 8.07 12.28 -4.62
N ASP A 59 6.92 12.67 -4.07
CA ASP A 59 6.61 14.09 -3.79
C ASP A 59 7.66 14.72 -2.87
N MET A 60 7.96 14.07 -1.72
CA MET A 60 8.98 14.57 -0.80
C MET A 60 10.38 14.55 -1.42
N ALA A 61 10.74 13.49 -2.16
CA ALA A 61 12.01 13.43 -2.85
C ALA A 61 12.18 14.59 -3.86
N ALA A 62 11.13 14.94 -4.61
CA ALA A 62 11.13 16.06 -5.53
C ALA A 62 11.31 17.41 -4.80
N ARG A 63 10.58 17.63 -3.69
CA ARG A 63 10.71 18.83 -2.85
C ARG A 63 12.13 19.01 -2.32
N MET A 64 12.75 17.93 -1.85
CA MET A 64 14.14 17.94 -1.37
C MET A 64 15.14 18.31 -2.47
N VAL A 65 14.97 17.79 -3.69
CA VAL A 65 15.84 18.14 -4.82
C VAL A 65 15.70 19.61 -5.21
N LEU A 66 14.48 20.15 -5.18
CA LEU A 66 14.20 21.56 -5.51
C LEU A 66 14.76 22.54 -4.47
N ASN A 67 14.80 22.16 -3.19
CA ASN A 67 15.32 22.99 -2.09
C ASN A 67 16.66 22.47 -1.54
N ARG A 68 17.57 22.10 -2.45
CA ARG A 68 18.87 21.51 -2.10
C ARG A 68 19.75 22.35 -1.16
N THR A 69 19.61 23.69 -1.17
CA THR A 69 20.41 24.59 -0.32
C THR A 69 20.10 24.44 1.15
N ASN A 70 18.90 23.98 1.49
CA ASN A 70 18.44 23.79 2.86
C ASN A 70 18.22 22.31 3.19
N ILE A 71 18.92 21.39 2.50
CA ILE A 71 18.66 19.94 2.60
C ILE A 71 18.79 19.41 4.03
N ALA A 72 19.72 19.96 4.83
CA ALA A 72 19.90 19.58 6.22
C ALA A 72 18.64 19.81 7.07
N ALA A 73 17.80 20.78 6.72
CA ALA A 73 16.55 21.07 7.41
C ALA A 73 15.43 20.07 7.10
N TYR A 74 15.61 19.16 6.13
CA TYR A 74 14.64 18.09 5.86
C TYR A 74 14.82 16.87 6.77
N ALA A 75 15.95 16.73 7.47
CA ALA A 75 16.20 15.57 8.33
C ALA A 75 15.22 15.55 9.51
N ALA A 76 14.31 14.59 9.51
CA ALA A 76 13.28 14.45 10.52
C ALA A 76 12.75 13.01 10.56
N ASN A 77 12.29 12.58 11.73
CA ASN A 77 11.68 11.28 11.95
C ASN A 77 10.24 11.45 12.37
N ASN A 78 9.45 10.36 12.29
CA ASN A 78 8.08 10.34 12.77
C ASN A 78 7.18 11.39 12.11
N ILE A 79 7.37 11.66 10.82
CA ILE A 79 6.54 12.63 10.09
C ILE A 79 5.18 12.00 9.78
N GLY A 80 4.09 12.75 9.88
CA GLY A 80 2.74 12.26 9.60
C GLY A 80 2.01 11.60 10.78
N ILE A 81 2.57 11.66 12.00
CA ILE A 81 2.04 10.93 13.16
C ILE A 81 1.05 11.74 13.99
N THR A 82 1.16 13.07 13.89
CA THR A 82 0.33 14.05 14.57
C THR A 82 -0.02 15.13 13.57
N ASP A 83 -1.22 15.70 13.70
CA ASP A 83 -1.63 16.82 12.87
C ASP A 83 -0.72 18.03 13.13
N PRO A 84 0.05 18.51 12.14
CA PRO A 84 0.91 19.67 12.30
C PRO A 84 0.13 21.00 12.28
N GLY A 85 -1.18 20.97 12.00
CA GLY A 85 -1.99 22.17 11.81
C GLY A 85 -1.68 22.88 10.50
N ALA A 86 -1.85 24.20 10.48
CA ALA A 86 -1.67 25.02 9.28
C ALA A 86 -0.18 25.23 8.95
N CYS A 87 0.24 24.79 7.76
CA CYS A 87 1.64 24.89 7.32
C CYS A 87 2.06 26.28 6.79
N GLY A 88 1.13 27.24 6.70
CA GLY A 88 1.38 28.56 6.12
C GLY A 88 2.32 29.46 6.94
N THR A 89 2.53 29.16 8.22
CA THR A 89 3.37 29.95 9.14
C THR A 89 4.79 29.40 9.30
N ALA A 90 5.14 28.36 8.55
CA ALA A 90 6.46 27.73 8.63
C ALA A 90 7.58 28.71 8.25
N ALA A 91 8.60 28.80 9.11
CA ALA A 91 9.70 29.77 8.97
C ALA A 91 10.64 29.49 7.79
N THR A 92 10.69 28.25 7.30
CA THR A 92 11.51 27.85 6.15
C THR A 92 10.71 27.00 5.19
N LEU A 93 11.13 26.99 3.91
CA LEU A 93 10.52 26.12 2.89
C LEU A 93 10.62 24.64 3.27
N ALA A 94 11.73 24.20 3.87
CA ALA A 94 11.89 22.81 4.32
C ALA A 94 10.89 22.44 5.42
N THR A 95 10.70 23.31 6.41
CA THR A 95 9.69 23.10 7.47
C THR A 95 8.27 23.10 6.91
N LYS A 96 8.00 23.96 5.91
CA LYS A 96 6.72 23.98 5.21
C LYS A 96 6.46 22.67 4.47
N ASP A 97 7.46 22.17 3.73
CA ASP A 97 7.36 20.92 2.99
C ASP A 97 7.15 19.70 3.90
N ILE A 98 7.89 19.61 5.02
CA ILE A 98 7.67 18.55 6.02
C ILE A 98 6.25 18.62 6.59
N CYS A 99 5.75 19.83 6.88
CA CYS A 99 4.41 20.03 7.40
C CYS A 99 3.34 19.60 6.38
N GLU A 100 3.44 20.05 5.13
CA GLU A 100 2.50 19.68 4.07
C GLU A 100 2.54 18.18 3.80
N TRP A 101 3.72 17.58 3.78
CA TRP A 101 3.87 16.14 3.63
C TRP A 101 3.29 15.35 4.80
N SER A 102 3.42 15.86 6.03
CA SER A 102 2.77 15.29 7.22
C SER A 102 1.24 15.28 7.09
N LEU A 103 0.65 16.34 6.53
CA LEU A 103 -0.79 16.41 6.23
C LEU A 103 -1.20 15.40 5.14
N LEU A 104 -0.41 15.29 4.07
CA LEU A 104 -0.64 14.32 2.99
C LEU A 104 -0.56 12.87 3.49
N ILE A 105 0.44 12.54 4.33
CA ILE A 105 0.57 11.21 4.97
C ILE A 105 -0.68 10.88 5.80
N GLN A 106 -1.22 11.87 6.50
CA GLN A 106 -2.46 11.74 7.28
C GLN A 106 -3.72 11.69 6.43
N GLY A 107 -3.62 11.76 5.10
CA GLY A 107 -4.77 11.70 4.20
C GLY A 107 -5.65 12.95 4.25
N SER A 108 -5.09 14.12 4.58
CA SER A 108 -5.87 15.37 4.66
C SER A 108 -6.51 15.80 3.33
N SER A 109 -6.12 15.18 2.22
CA SER A 109 -6.65 15.44 0.88
C SER A 109 -8.07 14.89 0.67
N GLU A 110 -8.51 13.94 1.48
CA GLU A 110 -9.84 13.35 1.37
C GLU A 110 -10.47 13.23 2.76
N VAL A 111 -11.52 14.02 3.01
CA VAL A 111 -12.21 14.05 4.28
C VAL A 111 -13.68 13.72 4.06
N LYS A 112 -14.19 12.73 4.80
CA LYS A 112 -15.61 12.41 4.86
C LYS A 112 -16.05 12.41 6.32
N ASP A 113 -17.05 13.22 6.64
CA ASP A 113 -17.59 13.34 8.01
C ASP A 113 -16.52 13.65 9.07
N GLY A 114 -15.50 14.43 8.70
CA GLY A 114 -14.36 14.77 9.57
C GLY A 114 -13.28 13.68 9.67
N ALA A 115 -13.50 12.50 9.09
CA ALA A 115 -12.50 11.44 9.00
C ALA A 115 -11.64 11.60 7.73
N LYS A 116 -10.31 11.56 7.90
CA LYS A 116 -9.34 11.56 6.80
C LYS A 116 -9.32 10.16 6.16
N LEU A 117 -9.79 10.01 4.92
CA LEU A 117 -10.00 8.72 4.25
C LEU A 117 -8.84 8.30 3.32
N GLY A 118 -7.99 9.23 2.92
CA GLY A 118 -6.87 8.97 1.99
C GLY A 118 -5.57 8.51 2.65
N ALA A 119 -5.57 8.26 3.96
CA ALA A 119 -4.35 7.97 4.70
C ALA A 119 -3.92 6.51 4.50
N VAL A 120 -2.63 6.31 4.26
CA VAL A 120 -2.05 4.97 4.37
C VAL A 120 -2.04 4.59 5.87
N THR A 121 -2.57 3.41 6.22
CA THR A 121 -2.85 3.05 7.62
C THR A 121 -1.60 3.08 8.49
N GLY A 122 -1.61 3.93 9.54
CA GLY A 122 -0.48 4.07 10.45
C GLY A 122 0.81 4.54 9.75
N ALA A 123 0.68 5.30 8.66
CA ALA A 123 1.83 5.72 7.88
C ALA A 123 2.71 6.72 8.62
N ARG A 124 4.01 6.65 8.33
CA ARG A 124 5.04 7.44 8.98
C ARG A 124 6.21 7.68 8.05
N GLY A 125 6.64 8.93 7.99
CA GLY A 125 7.79 9.37 7.22
C GLY A 125 9.06 9.48 8.07
N CYS A 126 10.20 9.14 7.48
CA CYS A 126 11.52 9.46 8.01
C CYS A 126 12.44 9.94 6.90
N ILE A 127 13.24 10.94 7.19
CA ILE A 127 14.26 11.50 6.31
C ILE A 127 15.57 11.48 7.11
N VAL A 128 16.49 10.62 6.69
CA VAL A 128 17.74 10.36 7.41
C VAL A 128 18.92 10.71 6.52
N ALA A 129 19.86 11.49 7.03
CA ALA A 129 21.11 11.76 6.34
C ALA A 129 22.03 10.53 6.39
N ILE A 130 22.53 10.08 5.24
CA ILE A 130 23.65 9.13 5.15
C ILE A 130 24.97 9.91 5.12
N SER A 131 24.98 11.06 4.44
CA SER A 131 26.09 11.99 4.34
C SER A 131 25.57 13.41 4.19
N ALA A 132 26.47 14.40 4.03
CA ALA A 132 26.09 15.79 3.81
C ALA A 132 25.28 16.02 2.52
N THR A 133 25.39 15.11 1.55
CA THR A 133 24.75 15.23 0.21
C THR A 133 23.85 14.06 -0.14
N GLN A 134 23.66 13.09 0.77
CA GLN A 134 22.85 11.91 0.52
C GLN A 134 21.88 11.67 1.68
N TYR A 135 20.61 11.53 1.34
CA TYR A 135 19.53 11.33 2.29
C TYR A 135 18.69 10.12 1.87
N VAL A 136 18.22 9.34 2.84
CA VAL A 136 17.19 8.33 2.62
C VAL A 136 15.87 8.90 3.08
N VAL A 137 14.91 8.94 2.15
CA VAL A 137 13.51 9.15 2.49
C VAL A 137 12.87 7.77 2.62
N SER A 138 12.19 7.54 3.72
CA SER A 138 11.44 6.32 4.00
C SER A 138 10.00 6.67 4.32
N LEU A 139 9.05 5.93 3.75
CA LEU A 139 7.67 5.91 4.20
C LEU A 139 7.32 4.48 4.63
N VAL A 140 6.88 4.34 5.87
CA VAL A 140 6.48 3.06 6.46
C VAL A 140 5.02 3.08 6.89
N TRP A 141 4.36 1.92 6.86
CA TRP A 141 2.94 1.80 7.22
C TRP A 141 2.58 0.40 7.69
N GLN A 142 1.37 0.26 8.22
CA GLN A 142 0.79 -1.01 8.66
C GLN A 142 0.27 -1.79 7.45
N GLY A 143 0.93 -2.90 7.12
CA GLY A 143 0.47 -3.85 6.11
C GLY A 143 -0.69 -4.72 6.59
N VAL A 144 -1.40 -5.29 5.63
CA VAL A 144 -2.57 -6.17 5.84
C VAL A 144 -2.20 -7.65 6.04
N GLN A 145 -1.00 -8.05 5.62
CA GLN A 145 -0.50 -9.43 5.74
C GLN A 145 0.96 -9.43 6.25
N PRO A 146 1.44 -10.48 6.92
CA PRO A 146 2.86 -10.61 7.27
C PRO A 146 3.77 -10.77 6.04
N SER A 147 4.88 -10.02 5.96
CA SER A 147 5.91 -10.20 4.92
C SER A 147 7.35 -10.07 5.44
N GLY A 148 7.55 -10.12 6.75
CA GLY A 148 8.85 -9.87 7.40
C GLY A 148 9.12 -8.37 7.62
N ALA A 149 10.09 -8.08 8.48
CA ALA A 149 10.41 -6.70 8.86
C ALA A 149 11.29 -6.01 7.79
N PRO A 150 10.98 -4.76 7.40
CA PRO A 150 11.84 -3.99 6.52
C PRO A 150 13.20 -3.65 7.16
N ALA A 151 14.24 -3.52 6.34
CA ALA A 151 15.59 -3.17 6.81
C ALA A 151 15.71 -1.74 7.37
N THR A 152 14.81 -0.83 6.98
CA THR A 152 14.79 0.54 7.51
C THR A 152 14.40 0.56 8.98
N THR A 153 15.07 1.39 9.78
CA THR A 153 14.71 1.63 11.19
C THR A 153 13.52 2.57 11.34
N CYS A 154 13.05 3.19 10.25
CA CYS A 154 11.90 4.08 10.29
C CYS A 154 10.65 3.35 10.81
N GLY A 155 10.04 3.88 11.86
CA GLY A 155 8.86 3.28 12.51
C GLY A 155 9.10 1.91 13.13
N ALA A 156 10.34 1.54 13.44
CA ALA A 156 10.62 0.32 14.20
C ALA A 156 9.90 0.35 15.55
N ASN A 157 9.27 -0.76 15.91
CA ASN A 157 8.46 -0.96 17.12
C ASN A 157 7.21 -0.05 17.21
N ALA A 158 6.79 0.56 16.10
CA ALA A 158 5.61 1.45 16.06
C ALA A 158 4.32 0.75 15.59
N TYR A 159 4.38 -0.55 15.30
CA TYR A 159 3.30 -1.35 14.74
C TYR A 159 3.01 -2.56 15.64
N ALA A 160 1.82 -3.16 15.48
CA ALA A 160 1.41 -4.31 16.29
C ALA A 160 2.39 -5.50 16.16
N ALA A 161 2.97 -5.68 14.98
CA ALA A 161 4.02 -6.65 14.74
C ALA A 161 4.97 -6.18 13.63
N GLU A 162 6.27 -6.38 13.83
CA GLU A 162 7.29 -5.97 12.87
C GLU A 162 7.18 -6.65 11.50
N ASN A 163 6.68 -7.90 11.47
CA ASN A 163 6.45 -8.62 10.22
C ASN A 163 5.29 -8.05 9.38
N THR A 164 4.50 -7.13 9.93
CA THR A 164 3.44 -6.41 9.21
C THR A 164 3.84 -4.99 8.83
N ARG A 165 5.01 -4.51 9.27
CA ARG A 165 5.52 -3.20 8.86
C ARG A 165 5.92 -3.25 7.39
N ARG A 166 5.40 -2.33 6.60
CA ARG A 166 5.77 -2.13 5.19
C ARG A 166 6.62 -0.89 5.07
N ALA A 167 7.46 -0.86 4.04
CA ALA A 167 8.32 0.28 3.75
C ALA A 167 8.50 0.47 2.25
N VAL A 168 8.57 1.74 1.85
CA VAL A 168 9.21 2.17 0.61
C VAL A 168 10.29 3.17 0.96
N THR A 169 11.44 3.06 0.30
CA THR A 169 12.58 3.94 0.55
C THR A 169 13.13 4.42 -0.78
N THR A 170 13.64 5.64 -0.79
CA THR A 170 14.38 6.20 -1.93
C THR A 170 15.57 7.00 -1.42
N VAL A 171 16.63 7.04 -2.21
CA VAL A 171 17.83 7.83 -1.92
C VAL A 171 17.76 9.11 -2.71
N VAL A 172 17.85 10.24 -2.02
CA VAL A 172 17.97 11.58 -2.61
C VAL A 172 19.44 11.97 -2.55
N ASN A 173 20.03 12.18 -3.73
CA ASN A 173 21.39 12.68 -3.89
C ASN A 173 21.34 14.16 -4.26
N ILE A 174 22.11 14.99 -3.55
CA ILE A 174 22.24 16.41 -3.79
C ILE A 174 23.52 16.68 -4.56
N ALA A 175 23.38 17.19 -5.79
CA ALA A 175 24.51 17.67 -6.55
C ALA A 175 25.03 18.99 -5.95
N THR A 176 26.29 19.00 -5.54
CA THR A 176 27.03 20.22 -5.24
C THR A 176 27.33 20.92 -6.57
N LEU A 177 26.74 22.09 -6.81
CA LEU A 177 27.30 22.96 -7.84
C LEU A 177 28.64 23.46 -7.30
N GLY A 178 29.71 23.25 -8.07
CA GLY A 178 31.00 23.85 -7.77
C GLY A 178 30.79 25.35 -7.56
N THR A 179 31.21 25.83 -6.41
CA THR A 179 31.25 27.26 -6.06
C THR A 179 32.23 27.98 -6.98
#